data_AF-A0A3V2JFX0-F1
#
_entry.id   AF-A0A3V2JFX0-F1
#
_cell.length_a   1.000
_cell.length_b   1.000
_cell.length_c   1.000
_cell.angle_alpha   90.00
_cell.angle_beta   90.00
_cell.angle_gamma   90.00
#
_symmetry.space_group_name_H-M   'P 1'
#
loop_
_entity.id
_entity.type
_entity.pdbx_description
1 polymer ?
#
loop_
_entity_poly.entity_id
_entity_poly.type
_entity_poly.pdbx_seq_one_letter_code
_entity_poly.pdbx_strand_id
1 'polypeptide(L)' 'MSDIEAQRIAARIDTVLDILVAGDYHSAINNLEILRAELLDQVKDGISPSQAPGSP' A
#
# COMPACT_ATOMS: atom_id res chain seq x y z
N MET A 1 -4.73 -1.01 9.33
CA MET A 1 -3.50 -1.59 8.76
C MET A 1 -3.04 -2.71 9.67
N SER A 2 -3.05 -3.94 9.18
CA SER A 2 -2.60 -5.14 9.88
C SER A 2 -1.10 -5.38 9.66
N ASP A 3 -0.47 -6.17 10.54
CA ASP A 3 0.95 -6.53 10.41
C ASP A 3 1.27 -7.24 9.09
N ILE A 4 0.30 -8.01 8.55
CA ILE A 4 0.40 -8.69 7.25
C ILE A 4 0.44 -7.67 6.10
N GLU A 5 -0.35 -6.59 6.18
CA GLU A 5 -0.33 -5.52 5.19
C GLU A 5 1.00 -4.75 5.23
N ALA A 6 1.51 -4.47 6.43
CA ALA A 6 2.81 -3.82 6.60
C ALA A 6 3.97 -4.65 6.01
N GLN A 7 3.97 -5.97 6.24
CA GLN A 7 4.97 -6.88 5.64
C GLN A 7 4.88 -6.93 4.11
N ARG A 8 3.67 -6.94 3.55
CA ARG A 8 3.46 -6.90 2.10
C ARG A 8 4.01 -5.62 1.49
N ILE A 9 3.79 -4.48 2.14
CA ILE A 9 4.29 -3.18 1.68
C ILE A 9 5.81 -3.14 1.74
N ALA A 10 6.42 -3.64 2.83
CA ALA A 10 7.88 -3.74 2.94
C ALA A 10 8.49 -4.57 1.79
N ALA A 11 7.94 -5.76 1.50
CA ALA A 11 8.43 -6.59 0.40
C ALA A 11 8.31 -5.90 -0.98
N ARG A 12 7.26 -5.09 -1.18
CA ARG A 12 7.09 -4.32 -2.41
C ARG A 12 8.08 -3.16 -2.50
N ILE A 13 8.42 -2.54 -1.38
CA ILE A 13 9.49 -1.53 -1.31
C ILE A 13 10.85 -2.17 -1.65
N ASP A 14 11.17 -3.34 -1.10
CA ASP A 14 12.40 -4.08 -1.43
C ASP A 14 12.50 -4.35 -2.94
N THR A 15 11.40 -4.78 -3.56
CA THR A 15 11.33 -5.00 -5.01
C THR A 15 11.63 -3.71 -5.80
N VAL A 16 11.09 -2.56 -5.36
CA VAL A 16 11.37 -1.27 -6.01
C VAL A 16 12.84 -0.88 -5.87
N LEU A 17 13.44 -1.13 -4.70
CA LEU A 17 14.86 -0.84 -4.47
C LEU A 17 15.75 -1.67 -5.39
N ASP A 18 15.46 -2.96 -5.58
CA ASP A 18 16.19 -3.83 -6.52
C ASP A 18 16.10 -3.30 -7.96
N ILE A 19 14.91 -2.86 -8.38
CA ILE A 19 14.68 -2.27 -9.71
C ILE A 19 15.47 -0.96 -9.88
N LEU A 20 15.48 -0.10 -8.86
CA LEU A 20 16.25 1.15 -8.88
C LEU A 20 17.76 0.89 -8.97
N VAL A 21 18.27 -0.13 -8.27
CA VAL A 21 19.68 -0.56 -8.37
C VAL A 21 20.01 -1.06 -9.76
N ALA A 22 19.06 -1.73 -10.44
CA ALA A 22 19.21 -2.15 -11.83
C ALA A 22 19.15 -0.99 -12.85
N GLY A 23 18.79 0.23 -12.42
CA GLY A 23 18.72 1.42 -13.27
C GLY A 23 17.43 1.55 -14.09
N ASP A 24 16.42 0.70 -13.84
CA ASP A 24 15.13 0.76 -14.52
C ASP A 24 14.15 1.68 -13.77
N TYR A 25 14.38 2.98 -13.90
CA TYR A 25 13.56 4.00 -13.24
C TYR A 25 12.10 3.96 -13.69
N HIS A 26 11.81 3.58 -14.93
CA HIS A 26 10.44 3.51 -15.45
C HIS A 26 9.64 2.43 -14.73
N SER A 27 10.21 1.23 -14.57
CA SER A 27 9.57 0.15 -13.82
C SER A 27 9.44 0.47 -12.33
N ALA A 28 10.44 1.14 -11.73
CA ALA A 28 10.36 1.57 -10.34
C ALA A 28 9.22 2.57 -10.11
N ILE A 29 9.10 3.58 -10.99
CA ILE A 29 8.04 4.60 -10.91
C ILE A 29 6.66 3.93 -11.03
N ASN A 30 6.45 3.06 -12.02
CA ASN A 30 5.16 2.38 -12.17
C ASN A 30 4.78 1.56 -10.92
N ASN A 31 5.75 0.87 -10.31
CA ASN A 31 5.50 0.12 -9.07
C ASN A 31 5.12 1.04 -7.90
N LEU A 32 5.75 2.21 -7.78
CA LEU A 32 5.43 3.20 -6.76
C LEU A 32 4.04 3.82 -6.99
N GLU A 33 3.66 4.10 -8.23
CA GLU A 33 2.33 4.62 -8.57
C GLU A 33 1.23 3.64 -8.18
N ILE A 34 1.42 2.35 -8.44
CA ILE A 34 0.48 1.30 -8.03
C ILE A 34 0.43 1.20 -6.50
N LEU A 35 1.59 1.10 -5.83
CA LEU A 35 1.65 1.02 -4.37
C LEU A 35 0.98 2.24 -3.71
N ARG A 36 1.18 3.44 -4.26
CA ARG A 36 0.52 4.66 -3.78
C ARG A 36 -1.00 4.59 -3.95
N ALA A 37 -1.49 4.11 -5.09
CA ALA A 37 -2.93 3.95 -5.31
C ALA A 37 -3.54 2.96 -4.31
N GLU A 38 -2.90 1.82 -4.09
CA GLU A 38 -3.33 0.81 -3.11
C GLU A 38 -3.38 1.37 -1.68
N LEU A 39 -2.35 2.13 -1.28
CA LEU A 39 -2.30 2.78 0.03
C LEU A 39 -3.40 3.84 0.20
N LEU A 40 -3.69 4.63 -0.84
CA LEU A 40 -4.76 5.62 -0.80
C LEU A 40 -6.14 4.98 -0.69
N ASP A 41 -6.36 3.85 -1.35
CA ASP A 41 -7.60 3.07 -1.23
C ASP A 41 -7.76 2.50 0.18
N GLN A 42 -6.69 1.94 0.77
CA GLN A 42 -6.71 1.47 2.16
C GLN A 42 -7.05 2.58 3.16
N VAL A 43 -6.55 3.79 2.93
CA VAL A 43 -6.89 4.95 3.77
C VAL A 43 -8.36 5.31 3.61
N LYS A 44 -8.92 5.27 2.40
CA LYS A 44 -10.35 5.52 2.17
C LYS A 44 -11.25 4.48 2.84
N ASP A 45 -10.91 3.20 2.71
CA ASP A 45 -11.66 2.11 3.33
C ASP A 45 -11.53 2.13 4.86
N GLY A 46 -10.39 2.59 5.38
CA GLY A 46 -10.16 2.85 6.80
C GLY A 46 -10.93 4.05 7.39
N ILE A 47 -11.60 4.87 6.55
CA ILE A 47 -12.52 5.95 6.98
C ILE A 47 -13.98 5.46 6.91
N SER A 48 -14.23 4.16 7.09
CA SER A 48 -15.57 3.73 7.49
C SER A 48 -15.81 4.18 8.93
N PRO A 49 -16.73 5.13 9.21
CA PRO A 49 -17.10 5.41 10.59
C PRO A 49 -17.60 4.09 11.17
N SER A 50 -16.96 3.61 12.24
CA SER A 50 -17.45 2.47 12.99
C SER A 50 -18.95 2.66 13.22
N GLN A 51 -19.76 1.85 12.55
CA GLN A 51 -21.17 1.72 12.90
C GLN A 51 -21.19 1.40 14.38
N ALA A 52 -21.67 2.36 15.18
CA ALA A 52 -22.01 2.09 16.57
C ALA A 52 -23.02 0.93 16.58
N PRO A 53 -22.71 -0.21 17.21
CA PRO A 53 -23.71 -1.24 17.42
C PRO A 53 -24.55 -0.80 18.62
N GLY A 54 -25.77 -0.38 18.33
CA GLY A 54 -26.76 0.01 19.34
C GLY A 54 -28.17 -0.09 18.79
N SER A 55 -28.62 -1.31 18.52
CA SER A 55 -30.04 -1.71 18.40
C SER A 55 -30.75 -1.58 19.76
N PRO A 56 -32.09 -1.75 19.87
CA PRO A 56 -33.20 -1.63 18.92
C PRO A 56 -34.17 -0.47 19.24
#